data_AF-U2FCX2-F1
#
_entry.id   AF-U2FCX2-F1
#
_cell.length_a   1.000
_cell.length_b   1.000
_cell.length_c   1.000
_cell.angle_alpha   90.00
_cell.angle_beta   90.00
_cell.angle_gamma   90.00
#
_symmetry.space_group_name_H-M   'P 1'
#
loop_
_entity.id
_entity.type
_entity.pdbx_description
1 polymer ?
#
loop_
_entity_poly.entity_id
_entity_poly.type
_entity_poly.pdbx_seq_one_letter_code
_entity_poly.pdbx_strand_id
1 'polypeptide(L)'
;MTKKNGVNMNKKYYRVLILILLLILFSGGLLLTVFFYNVEDSDIDQLKLIKSETIYIIISLSFILLIFLLHILRILLKRKKYIKKQFKFVKKQLKKELKRKKRSLKKGIKIKEEKIEEESSVEEKTNTSRFFMLKEIDKKREELANIEFNDDITLKQMCEDFRNYAAQKLGLNYDIKVIRRFVCGLAVTKILILQGMSGTGKTSLAYAFGEFIDNPTVIVPVQPMWKERTDLIGYYNEFT
;
A
#
# COMPACT_ATOMS: atom_id res chain seq x y z
N MET A 1 -12.09 -5.96 4.61
CA MET A 1 -11.48 -7.31 4.64
C MET A 1 -9.93 -7.26 4.69
N THR A 2 -9.33 -6.34 5.47
CA THR A 2 -7.90 -5.95 5.32
C THR A 2 -7.12 -5.89 6.63
N LYS A 3 -7.48 -6.70 7.64
CA LYS A 3 -6.76 -6.76 8.93
C LYS A 3 -5.56 -7.72 8.95
N LYS A 4 -5.25 -8.40 7.82
CA LYS A 4 -4.37 -9.59 7.80
C LYS A 4 -2.87 -9.31 7.60
N ASN A 5 -2.48 -8.15 7.06
CA ASN A 5 -1.09 -7.96 6.58
C ASN A 5 -0.11 -7.42 7.65
N GLY A 6 -0.57 -6.62 8.62
CA GLY A 6 0.28 -6.16 9.74
C GLY A 6 0.62 -7.25 10.75
N VAL A 7 -0.29 -8.22 10.94
CA VAL A 7 -0.06 -9.40 11.79
C VAL A 7 0.95 -10.35 11.15
N ASN A 8 1.00 -10.41 9.82
CA ASN A 8 1.80 -11.38 9.08
C ASN A 8 3.31 -11.11 9.17
N MET A 9 3.73 -9.84 9.24
CA MET A 9 5.15 -9.46 9.39
C MET A 9 5.72 -9.84 10.77
N ASN A 10 4.96 -9.65 11.85
CA ASN A 10 5.34 -10.11 13.18
C ASN A 10 5.37 -11.64 13.27
N LYS A 11 4.43 -12.31 12.59
CA LYS A 11 4.37 -13.78 12.52
C LYS A 11 5.57 -14.37 11.77
N LYS A 12 5.98 -13.75 10.66
CA LYS A 12 7.17 -14.15 9.89
C LYS A 12 8.46 -13.99 10.71
N TYR A 13 8.59 -12.89 11.45
CA TYR A 13 9.75 -12.66 12.31
C TYR A 13 9.82 -13.63 13.50
N TYR A 14 8.68 -13.94 14.12
CA TYR A 14 8.62 -14.90 15.23
C TYR A 14 8.96 -16.32 14.77
N ARG A 15 8.52 -16.72 13.57
CA ARG A 15 8.94 -17.99 12.94
C ARG A 15 10.45 -18.08 12.72
N VAL A 16 11.07 -17.00 12.24
CA VAL A 16 12.52 -16.94 12.07
C VAL A 16 13.25 -17.03 13.43
N LEU A 17 12.73 -16.38 14.47
CA LEU A 17 13.34 -16.40 15.80
C LEU A 17 13.22 -17.78 16.48
N ILE A 18 12.10 -18.48 16.28
CA ILE A 18 11.92 -19.87 16.74
C ILE A 18 12.90 -20.81 16.02
N LEU A 19 13.04 -20.68 14.69
CA LEU A 19 13.97 -21.51 13.91
C LEU A 19 15.43 -21.32 14.37
N ILE A 20 15.83 -20.08 14.63
CA ILE A 20 17.15 -19.75 15.18
C ILE A 20 17.32 -20.39 16.56
N LEU A 21 16.32 -20.31 17.44
CA LEU A 21 16.39 -20.89 18.78
C LEU A 21 16.46 -22.43 18.77
N LEU A 22 15.75 -23.08 17.84
CA LEU A 22 15.85 -24.52 17.60
C LEU A 22 17.24 -24.93 17.10
N LEU A 23 17.86 -24.13 16.22
CA LEU A 23 19.22 -24.38 15.75
C LEU A 23 20.26 -24.24 16.87
N ILE A 24 20.09 -23.29 17.80
CA ILE A 24 20.94 -23.19 19.01
C ILE A 24 20.81 -24.45 19.86
N LEU A 25 19.58 -24.88 20.14
CA LEU A 25 19.33 -26.04 20.99
C LEU A 25 19.88 -27.32 20.36
N PHE A 26 19.74 -27.48 19.04
CA PHE A 26 20.28 -28.62 18.31
C PHE A 26 21.82 -28.63 18.30
N SER A 27 22.45 -27.48 18.06
CA SER A 27 23.91 -27.31 18.12
C SER A 27 24.47 -27.57 19.53
N GLY A 28 23.76 -27.12 20.57
CA GLY A 28 24.12 -27.38 21.97
C GLY A 28 23.92 -28.85 22.37
N GLY A 29 22.89 -29.51 21.84
CA GLY A 29 22.64 -30.94 22.03
C GLY A 29 23.75 -31.82 21.44
N LEU A 30 24.23 -31.49 20.23
CA LEU A 30 25.37 -32.17 19.60
C LEU A 30 26.66 -32.03 20.43
N LEU A 31 26.88 -30.85 21.02
CA LEU A 31 28.00 -30.63 21.94
C LEU A 31 27.89 -31.48 23.21
N LEU A 32 26.69 -31.60 23.78
CA LEU A 32 26.41 -32.44 24.94
C LEU A 32 26.60 -33.93 24.65
N THR A 33 26.14 -34.43 23.50
CA THR A 33 26.35 -35.82 23.12
C THR A 33 27.82 -36.16 22.92
N VAL A 34 28.59 -35.24 22.34
CA VAL A 34 30.04 -35.40 22.21
C VAL A 34 30.72 -35.34 23.58
N PHE A 35 30.26 -34.47 24.49
CA PHE A 35 30.79 -34.39 25.85
C PHE A 35 30.54 -35.68 26.65
N PHE A 36 29.33 -36.21 26.64
CA PHE A 36 29.01 -37.49 27.29
C PHE A 36 29.75 -38.68 26.67
N TYR A 37 29.92 -38.69 25.34
CA TYR A 37 30.73 -39.71 24.66
C TYR A 37 32.22 -39.67 25.04
N ASN A 38 32.73 -38.52 25.49
CA ASN A 38 34.09 -38.42 26.05
C ASN A 38 34.17 -38.83 27.53
N VAL A 39 33.04 -38.89 28.25
CA VAL A 39 32.98 -39.28 29.67
C VAL A 39 32.79 -40.80 29.83
N GLU A 40 32.13 -41.43 28.86
CA GLU A 40 31.78 -42.86 28.88
C GLU A 40 32.77 -43.68 28.03
N ASP A 41 34.05 -43.63 28.43
CA ASP A 41 35.09 -44.47 27.83
C ASP A 41 35.09 -45.84 28.54
N SER A 42 34.32 -46.79 27.98
CA SER A 42 34.51 -48.22 28.23
C SER A 42 34.45 -48.99 26.90
N ASP A 43 35.63 -49.41 26.44
CA ASP A 43 35.91 -50.60 25.64
C ASP A 43 35.34 -50.75 24.21
N ILE A 44 35.69 -49.84 23.28
CA ILE A 44 35.65 -50.15 21.83
C ILE A 44 36.89 -49.59 21.11
N ASP A 45 37.86 -50.46 20.84
CA ASP A 45 39.21 -50.11 20.35
C ASP A 45 39.29 -49.68 18.86
N GLN A 46 38.33 -50.04 18.01
CA GLN A 46 38.41 -49.71 16.57
C GLN A 46 38.10 -48.24 16.21
N LEU A 47 37.58 -47.44 17.17
CA LEU A 47 37.28 -46.02 16.97
C LEU A 47 38.34 -45.07 17.56
N LYS A 48 39.35 -45.57 18.29
CA LYS A 48 40.38 -44.75 18.99
C LYS A 48 41.19 -43.85 18.06
N LEU A 49 41.41 -44.25 16.80
CA LEU A 49 42.28 -43.51 15.88
C LEU A 49 41.62 -42.26 15.27
N ILE A 50 40.29 -42.21 15.17
CA ILE A 50 39.54 -41.07 14.60
C ILE A 50 39.12 -40.07 15.72
N LYS A 51 39.18 -40.52 16.98
CA LYS A 51 38.51 -39.90 18.14
C LYS A 51 39.14 -38.60 18.68
N SER A 52 40.43 -38.32 18.50
CA SER A 52 41.03 -37.14 19.17
C SER A 52 40.83 -35.85 18.37
N GLU A 53 41.51 -35.72 17.22
CA GLU A 53 41.63 -34.42 16.54
C GLU A 53 40.33 -33.97 15.87
N THR A 54 39.55 -34.91 15.32
CA THR A 54 38.29 -34.58 14.64
C THR A 54 37.22 -34.08 15.61
N ILE A 55 37.22 -34.58 16.85
CA ILE A 55 36.28 -34.15 17.90
C ILE A 55 36.53 -32.69 18.28
N TYR A 56 37.79 -32.29 18.45
CA TYR A 56 38.13 -30.89 18.75
C TYR A 56 37.74 -29.93 17.62
N ILE A 57 37.87 -30.36 16.37
CA ILE A 57 37.45 -29.57 15.20
C ILE A 57 35.93 -29.35 15.21
N ILE A 58 35.14 -30.40 15.47
CA ILE A 58 33.67 -30.31 15.52
C ILE A 58 33.21 -29.41 16.67
N ILE A 59 33.84 -29.52 17.84
CA ILE A 59 33.56 -28.67 19.00
C ILE A 59 33.83 -27.20 18.67
N SER A 60 35.00 -26.91 18.08
CA SER A 60 35.40 -25.56 17.68
C SER A 60 34.43 -24.97 16.66
N LEU A 61 34.02 -25.75 15.65
CA LEU A 61 33.09 -25.31 14.61
C LEU A 61 31.68 -25.01 15.16
N SER A 62 31.19 -25.85 16.09
CA SER A 62 29.91 -25.65 16.78
C SER A 62 29.94 -24.39 17.66
N PHE A 63 31.07 -24.11 18.32
CA PHE A 63 31.26 -22.90 19.12
C PHE A 63 31.28 -21.63 18.26
N ILE A 64 31.96 -21.66 17.11
CA ILE A 64 31.97 -20.55 16.13
C ILE A 64 30.56 -20.27 15.60
N LEU A 65 29.80 -21.32 15.27
CA LEU A 65 28.42 -21.20 14.80
C LEU A 65 27.52 -20.55 15.87
N LEU A 66 27.69 -20.92 17.14
CA LEU A 66 26.94 -20.33 18.25
C LEU A 66 27.21 -18.82 18.39
N ILE A 67 28.48 -18.40 18.32
CA ILE A 67 28.86 -16.98 18.39
C ILE A 67 28.25 -16.19 17.23
N PHE A 68 28.31 -16.74 16.00
CA PHE A 68 27.74 -16.12 14.81
C PHE A 68 26.22 -15.92 14.95
N LEU A 69 25.53 -16.92 15.47
CA LEU A 69 24.08 -16.88 15.66
C LEU A 69 23.66 -15.87 16.75
N LEU A 70 24.44 -15.77 17.84
CA LEU A 70 24.25 -14.73 18.87
C LEU A 70 24.47 -13.32 18.31
N HIS A 71 25.41 -13.15 17.38
CA HIS A 71 25.65 -11.87 16.69
C HIS A 71 24.44 -11.46 15.83
N ILE A 72 23.89 -12.39 15.04
CA ILE A 72 22.66 -12.17 14.26
C ILE A 72 21.50 -11.80 15.16
N LEU A 73 21.34 -12.49 16.30
CA LEU A 73 20.28 -12.20 17.27
C LEU A 73 20.41 -10.77 17.83
N ARG A 74 21.62 -10.31 18.14
CA ARG A 74 21.87 -8.92 18.59
C ARG A 74 21.46 -7.89 17.53
N ILE A 75 21.78 -8.11 16.26
CA ILE A 75 21.40 -7.22 15.15
C ILE A 75 19.87 -7.14 15.03
N LEU A 76 19.20 -8.30 15.07
CA LEU A 76 17.75 -8.41 14.97
C LEU A 76 17.04 -7.67 16.12
N LEU A 77 17.53 -7.79 17.36
CA LEU A 77 17.00 -7.08 18.52
C LEU A 77 17.23 -5.56 18.45
N LYS A 78 18.40 -5.11 17.95
CA LYS A 78 18.65 -3.67 17.70
C LYS A 78 17.65 -3.09 16.71
N ARG A 79 17.37 -3.81 15.61
CA ARG A 79 16.37 -3.40 14.61
C ARG A 79 14.98 -3.24 15.22
N LYS A 80 14.57 -4.12 16.13
CA LYS A 80 13.29 -4.01 16.88
C LYS A 80 13.20 -2.75 17.74
N LYS A 81 14.28 -2.40 18.47
CA LYS A 81 14.33 -1.17 19.29
C LYS A 81 14.21 0.08 18.41
N TYR A 82 14.86 0.09 17.25
CA TYR A 82 14.79 1.20 16.30
C TYR A 82 13.37 1.43 15.78
N ILE A 83 12.70 0.36 15.34
CA ILE A 83 11.31 0.42 14.85
C ILE A 83 10.36 0.91 15.95
N LYS A 84 10.50 0.41 17.19
CA LYS A 84 9.66 0.83 18.32
C LYS A 84 9.83 2.32 18.65
N LYS A 85 11.05 2.87 18.53
CA LYS A 85 11.35 4.30 18.74
C LYS A 85 10.71 5.18 17.66
N GLN A 86 10.86 4.79 16.40
CA GLN A 86 10.20 5.42 15.24
C GLN A 86 8.67 5.46 15.43
N PHE A 87 8.05 4.32 15.79
CA PHE A 87 6.60 4.23 15.99
C PHE A 87 6.08 5.13 17.14
N LYS A 88 6.87 5.28 18.22
CA LYS A 88 6.52 6.17 19.34
C LYS A 88 6.52 7.65 18.93
N PHE A 89 7.46 8.06 18.06
CA PHE A 89 7.54 9.42 17.55
C PHE A 89 6.35 9.77 16.66
N VAL A 90 6.03 8.90 15.69
CA VAL A 90 4.87 9.05 14.80
C VAL A 90 3.56 9.11 15.59
N LYS A 91 3.37 8.23 16.58
CA LYS A 91 2.18 8.23 17.45
C LYS A 91 2.02 9.54 18.23
N LYS A 92 3.13 10.19 18.61
CA LYS A 92 3.12 11.48 19.33
C LYS A 92 2.71 12.63 18.40
N GLN A 93 3.17 12.64 17.14
CA GLN A 93 2.78 13.63 16.14
C GLN A 93 1.29 13.49 15.77
N LEU A 94 0.82 12.26 15.54
CA LEU A 94 -0.59 11.98 15.21
C LEU A 94 -1.56 12.49 16.30
N LYS A 95 -1.21 12.29 17.59
CA LYS A 95 -2.02 12.81 18.71
C LYS A 95 -2.10 14.34 18.74
N LYS A 96 -1.04 15.04 18.30
CA LYS A 96 -0.99 16.51 18.26
C LYS A 96 -1.86 17.06 17.12
N GLU A 97 -1.86 16.41 15.96
CA GLU A 97 -2.69 16.80 14.81
C GLU A 97 -4.17 16.53 15.04
N LEU A 98 -4.54 15.38 15.60
CA LEU A 98 -5.92 15.08 15.97
C LEU A 98 -6.51 16.14 16.93
N LYS A 99 -5.70 16.64 17.88
CA LYS A 99 -6.12 17.71 18.80
C LYS A 99 -6.32 19.06 18.08
N ARG A 100 -5.58 19.33 17.00
CA ARG A 100 -5.75 20.52 16.15
C ARG A 100 -6.99 20.41 15.26
N LYS A 101 -7.19 19.27 14.59
CA LYS A 101 -8.35 18.99 13.71
C LYS A 101 -9.68 19.04 14.48
N LYS A 102 -9.72 18.55 15.72
CA LYS A 102 -10.90 18.69 16.61
C LYS A 102 -11.24 20.15 16.97
N ARG A 103 -10.26 21.05 17.03
CA ARG A 103 -10.48 22.48 17.32
C ARG A 103 -10.96 23.23 16.09
N SER A 104 -10.47 22.90 14.90
CA SER A 104 -10.92 23.51 13.64
C SER A 104 -12.34 23.07 13.26
N LEU A 105 -12.70 21.79 13.43
CA LEU A 105 -14.07 21.32 13.17
C LEU A 105 -15.10 22.04 14.07
N LYS A 106 -14.81 22.21 15.36
CA LYS A 106 -15.67 22.97 16.28
C LYS A 106 -15.88 24.43 15.86
N LYS A 107 -14.90 25.03 15.17
CA LYS A 107 -15.00 26.41 14.68
C LYS A 107 -15.76 26.50 13.36
N GLY A 108 -15.64 25.49 12.49
CA GLY A 108 -16.35 25.42 11.20
C GLY A 108 -17.85 25.13 11.32
N ILE A 109 -18.27 24.31 12.29
CA ILE A 109 -19.69 24.02 12.55
C ILE A 109 -20.44 25.30 12.96
N LYS A 110 -19.82 26.14 13.80
CA LYS A 110 -20.40 27.41 14.26
C LYS A 110 -20.64 28.43 13.13
N ILE A 111 -19.84 28.38 12.06
CA ILE A 111 -19.95 29.28 10.90
C ILE A 111 -20.99 28.77 9.88
N LYS A 112 -21.23 27.44 9.84
CA LYS A 112 -22.24 26.84 8.95
C LYS A 112 -23.67 27.10 9.44
N GLU A 113 -23.89 27.12 10.76
CA GLU A 113 -25.21 27.41 11.33
C GLU A 113 -25.68 28.85 11.01
N GLU A 114 -24.77 29.83 10.99
CA GLU A 114 -25.09 31.23 10.66
C GLU A 114 -25.41 31.48 9.17
N LYS A 115 -24.97 30.61 8.25
CA LYS A 115 -25.19 30.79 6.80
C LYS A 115 -26.46 30.15 6.26
N ILE A 116 -27.02 29.18 6.99
CA ILE A 116 -28.19 28.40 6.53
C ILE A 116 -29.49 29.21 6.69
N GLU A 117 -29.50 30.27 7.51
CA GLU A 117 -30.68 31.14 7.70
C GLU A 117 -30.89 32.18 6.58
N GLU A 118 -29.90 32.46 5.73
CA GLU A 118 -30.00 33.51 4.71
C GLU A 118 -30.51 33.04 3.33
N GLU A 119 -30.43 31.74 3.01
CA GLU A 119 -30.74 31.23 1.64
C GLU A 119 -32.14 30.62 1.48
N SER A 120 -32.98 30.62 2.51
CA SER A 120 -34.30 29.95 2.49
C SER A 120 -35.46 30.82 1.96
N SER A 121 -35.24 31.66 0.96
CA SER A 121 -36.35 32.33 0.27
C SER A 121 -36.11 32.43 -1.23
N VAL A 122 -37.11 31.98 -2.00
CA VAL A 122 -37.26 32.03 -3.48
C VAL A 122 -36.56 30.83 -4.16
N GLU A 123 -37.20 29.86 -4.82
CA GLU A 123 -38.35 29.90 -5.74
C GLU A 123 -38.89 28.45 -5.97
N GLU A 124 -40.20 28.26 -5.87
CA GLU A 124 -40.93 27.11 -6.45
C GLU A 124 -41.62 27.54 -7.74
N LYS A 125 -41.32 26.86 -8.87
CA LYS A 125 -42.27 26.36 -9.89
C LYS A 125 -41.52 25.73 -11.08
N THR A 126 -41.96 24.53 -11.47
CA THR A 126 -41.48 23.67 -12.60
C THR A 126 -39.99 23.29 -12.57
N ASN A 127 -39.60 22.45 -11.60
CA ASN A 127 -38.21 22.22 -11.19
C ASN A 127 -37.47 21.10 -11.97
N THR A 128 -37.39 21.18 -13.29
CA THR A 128 -36.40 20.39 -14.06
C THR A 128 -35.55 21.34 -14.89
N SER A 129 -34.33 21.59 -14.42
CA SER A 129 -33.32 22.36 -15.15
C SER A 129 -33.19 21.84 -16.59
N ARG A 130 -33.07 22.75 -17.58
CA ARG A 130 -32.76 22.38 -18.99
C ARG A 130 -31.51 21.48 -19.08
N PHE A 131 -30.58 21.65 -18.15
CA PHE A 131 -29.40 20.81 -17.99
C PHE A 131 -29.50 19.93 -16.74
N PHE A 132 -30.56 19.15 -16.62
CA PHE A 132 -30.80 18.34 -15.42
C PHE A 132 -29.61 17.42 -15.08
N MET A 133 -28.99 16.78 -16.08
CA MET A 133 -27.79 15.94 -15.86
C MET A 133 -26.61 16.72 -15.29
N LEU A 134 -26.36 17.95 -15.76
CA LEU A 134 -25.29 18.79 -15.21
C LEU A 134 -25.61 19.20 -13.77
N LYS A 135 -26.87 19.55 -13.49
CA LYS A 135 -27.34 19.89 -12.14
C LYS A 135 -27.19 18.69 -11.18
N GLU A 136 -27.45 17.48 -11.64
CA GLU A 136 -27.22 16.26 -10.84
C GLU A 136 -25.73 16.02 -10.56
N ILE A 137 -24.84 16.27 -11.53
CA ILE A 137 -23.39 16.17 -11.34
C ILE A 137 -22.92 17.18 -10.30
N ASP A 138 -23.41 18.42 -10.37
CA ASP A 138 -23.07 19.47 -9.41
C ASP A 138 -23.53 19.11 -7.99
N LYS A 139 -24.77 18.60 -7.84
CA LYS A 139 -25.28 18.12 -6.55
C LYS A 139 -24.42 16.98 -5.98
N LYS A 140 -24.08 15.98 -6.79
CA LYS A 140 -23.17 14.88 -6.37
C LYS A 140 -21.80 15.41 -5.93
N ARG A 141 -21.31 16.47 -6.56
CA ARG A 141 -20.02 17.09 -6.18
C ARG A 141 -20.09 17.72 -4.79
N GLU A 142 -21.20 18.37 -4.44
CA GLU A 142 -21.40 18.94 -3.10
C GLU A 142 -21.49 17.85 -2.03
N GLU A 143 -22.17 16.74 -2.32
CA GLU A 143 -22.24 15.57 -1.44
C GLU A 143 -20.83 15.01 -1.17
N LEU A 144 -20.01 14.86 -2.22
CA LEU A 144 -18.62 14.39 -2.11
C LEU A 144 -17.72 15.34 -1.31
N ALA A 145 -17.98 16.66 -1.33
CA ALA A 145 -17.19 17.64 -0.59
C ALA A 145 -17.30 17.49 0.94
N ASN A 146 -18.34 16.81 1.42
CA ASN A 146 -18.59 16.60 2.85
C ASN A 146 -18.09 15.24 3.37
N ILE A 147 -17.45 14.42 2.53
CA ILE A 147 -16.95 13.09 2.93
C ILE A 147 -15.63 13.24 3.71
N GLU A 148 -15.55 12.57 4.87
CA GLU A 148 -14.29 12.45 5.60
C GLU A 148 -13.38 11.42 4.93
N PHE A 149 -12.24 11.88 4.41
CA PHE A 149 -11.22 10.99 3.85
C PHE A 149 -10.46 10.23 4.94
N ASN A 150 -10.12 8.97 4.65
CA ASN A 150 -9.22 8.19 5.48
C ASN A 150 -7.76 8.65 5.26
N ASP A 151 -7.18 9.30 6.27
CA ASP A 151 -5.80 9.81 6.23
C ASP A 151 -4.73 8.69 6.34
N ASP A 152 -5.11 7.41 6.43
CA ASP A 152 -4.18 6.28 6.55
C ASP A 152 -3.45 5.94 5.23
N ILE A 153 -3.98 6.35 4.08
CA ILE A 153 -3.42 6.02 2.75
C ILE A 153 -2.55 7.17 2.25
N THR A 154 -1.29 6.87 1.92
CA THR A 154 -0.40 7.84 1.28
C THR A 154 -0.53 7.80 -0.24
N LEU A 155 -0.33 8.94 -0.92
CA LEU A 155 -0.32 9.00 -2.40
C LEU A 155 0.71 8.04 -3.01
N LYS A 156 1.87 7.88 -2.36
CA LYS A 156 2.90 6.92 -2.79
C LYS A 156 2.34 5.50 -2.80
N GLN A 157 1.70 5.10 -1.71
CA GLN A 157 1.10 3.78 -1.58
C GLN A 157 -0.01 3.58 -2.60
N MET A 158 -0.90 4.55 -2.77
CA MET A 158 -1.98 4.48 -3.77
C MET A 158 -1.43 4.30 -5.20
N CYS A 159 -0.38 5.02 -5.58
CA CYS A 159 0.28 4.83 -6.89
C CYS A 159 0.92 3.44 -7.03
N GLU A 160 1.57 2.93 -5.98
CA GLU A 160 2.20 1.61 -5.99
C GLU A 160 1.16 0.49 -6.05
N ASP A 161 0.07 0.63 -5.30
CA ASP A 161 -1.07 -0.30 -5.28
C ASP A 161 -1.76 -0.33 -6.64
N PHE A 162 -2.03 0.82 -7.25
CA PHE A 162 -2.60 0.88 -8.61
C PHE A 162 -1.70 0.22 -9.65
N ARG A 163 -0.39 0.49 -9.62
CA ARG A 163 0.56 -0.15 -10.53
C ARG A 163 0.55 -1.67 -10.37
N ASN A 164 0.57 -2.15 -9.12
CA ASN A 164 0.56 -3.58 -8.82
C ASN A 164 -0.76 -4.22 -9.26
N TYR A 165 -1.88 -3.53 -9.07
CA TYR A 165 -3.19 -3.95 -9.56
C TYR A 165 -3.19 -4.11 -11.08
N ALA A 166 -2.74 -3.09 -11.82
CA ALA A 166 -2.66 -3.12 -13.28
C ALA A 166 -1.80 -4.28 -13.79
N ALA A 167 -0.65 -4.52 -13.15
CA ALA A 167 0.24 -5.64 -13.51
C ALA A 167 -0.38 -7.00 -13.19
N GLN A 168 -0.98 -7.18 -12.00
CA GLN A 168 -1.47 -8.49 -11.54
C GLN A 168 -2.82 -8.88 -12.16
N LYS A 169 -3.73 -7.93 -12.32
CA LYS A 169 -5.10 -8.20 -12.79
C LYS A 169 -5.25 -8.10 -14.29
N LEU A 170 -4.52 -7.17 -14.93
CA LEU A 170 -4.69 -6.85 -16.34
C LEU A 170 -3.43 -7.14 -17.17
N GLY A 171 -2.32 -7.57 -16.53
CA GLY A 171 -1.06 -7.81 -17.22
C GLY A 171 -0.37 -6.55 -17.75
N LEU A 172 -0.78 -5.36 -17.28
CA LEU A 172 -0.29 -4.07 -17.76
C LEU A 172 0.87 -3.57 -16.90
N ASN A 173 2.07 -3.59 -17.46
CA ASN A 173 3.29 -3.18 -16.77
C ASN A 173 3.66 -1.73 -17.10
N TYR A 174 3.38 -0.81 -16.17
CA TYR A 174 3.74 0.61 -16.29
C TYR A 174 4.88 0.98 -15.34
N ASP A 175 5.75 1.91 -15.78
CA ASP A 175 6.68 2.59 -14.86
C ASP A 175 5.87 3.40 -13.84
N ILE A 176 6.30 3.38 -12.58
CA ILE A 176 5.71 4.16 -11.50
C ILE A 176 5.69 5.67 -11.81
N LYS A 177 6.64 6.18 -12.62
CA LYS A 177 6.64 7.58 -13.08
C LYS A 177 5.43 7.89 -13.95
N VAL A 178 5.02 6.97 -14.83
CA VAL A 178 3.83 7.14 -15.69
C VAL A 178 2.57 7.17 -14.83
N ILE A 179 2.46 6.22 -13.89
CA ILE A 179 1.34 6.16 -12.95
C ILE A 179 1.22 7.44 -12.13
N ARG A 180 2.32 7.94 -11.58
CA ARG A 180 2.33 9.19 -10.80
C ARG A 180 1.90 10.39 -11.66
N ARG A 181 2.40 10.51 -12.89
CA ARG A 181 2.00 11.59 -13.81
C ARG A 181 0.50 11.54 -14.13
N PHE A 182 -0.01 10.34 -14.39
CA PHE A 182 -1.43 10.12 -14.65
C PHE A 182 -2.31 10.55 -13.46
N VAL A 183 -2.00 10.07 -12.25
CA VAL A 183 -2.74 10.44 -11.03
C VAL A 183 -2.62 11.93 -10.73
N CYS A 184 -1.43 12.52 -10.87
CA CYS A 184 -1.26 13.96 -10.71
C CYS A 184 -2.09 14.76 -11.72
N GLY A 185 -2.16 14.32 -12.97
CA GLY A 185 -2.98 14.96 -14.00
C GLY A 185 -4.46 15.01 -13.60
N LEU A 186 -5.00 13.88 -13.15
CA LEU A 186 -6.38 13.79 -12.68
C LEU A 186 -6.66 14.64 -11.43
N ALA A 187 -5.66 14.83 -10.57
CA ALA A 187 -5.79 15.67 -9.38
C ALA A 187 -5.82 17.17 -9.71
N VAL A 188 -5.29 17.58 -10.87
CA VAL A 188 -5.19 19.00 -11.27
C VAL A 188 -6.33 19.40 -12.20
N THR A 189 -6.68 18.55 -13.18
CA THR A 189 -7.69 18.87 -14.19
C THR A 189 -8.73 17.76 -14.36
N LYS A 190 -9.95 18.16 -14.74
CA LYS A 190 -11.03 17.22 -15.10
C LYS A 190 -10.84 16.55 -16.47
N ILE A 191 -9.91 17.08 -17.29
CA ILE A 191 -9.61 16.60 -18.64
C ILE A 191 -8.14 16.22 -18.69
N LEU A 192 -7.85 15.00 -19.15
CA LEU A 192 -6.50 14.48 -19.33
C LEU A 192 -6.33 13.98 -20.76
N ILE A 193 -5.28 14.45 -21.44
CA ILE A 193 -4.93 14.00 -22.79
C ILE A 193 -3.72 13.07 -22.68
N LEU A 194 -3.88 11.83 -23.15
CA LEU A 194 -2.81 10.83 -23.17
C LEU A 194 -2.20 10.76 -24.58
N GLN A 195 -0.92 11.13 -24.70
CA GLN A 195 -0.18 11.06 -25.97
C GLN A 195 0.73 9.83 -26.01
N GLY A 196 0.83 9.20 -27.18
CA GLY A 196 1.78 8.11 -27.43
C GLY A 196 1.40 7.31 -28.67
N MET A 197 2.34 6.50 -29.18
CA MET A 197 2.13 5.62 -30.33
C MET A 197 0.94 4.66 -30.11
N SER A 198 0.33 4.15 -31.19
CA SER A 198 -0.72 3.15 -31.07
C SER A 198 -0.23 1.93 -30.27
N GLY A 199 -1.12 1.29 -29.51
CA GLY A 199 -0.79 0.10 -28.71
C GLY A 199 -0.04 0.35 -27.39
N THR A 200 0.34 1.59 -27.03
CA THR A 200 1.06 1.89 -25.77
C THR A 200 0.22 1.81 -24.49
N GLY A 201 -0.97 1.22 -24.55
CA GLY A 201 -1.83 1.02 -23.38
C GLY A 201 -2.46 2.29 -22.81
N LYS A 202 -2.71 3.33 -23.62
CA LYS A 202 -3.36 4.58 -23.19
C LYS A 202 -4.80 4.35 -22.72
N THR A 203 -5.62 3.70 -23.56
CA THR A 203 -7.00 3.33 -23.22
C THR A 203 -7.02 2.34 -22.07
N SER A 204 -6.12 1.36 -22.08
CA SER A 204 -5.99 0.36 -21.02
C SER A 204 -5.62 0.97 -19.67
N LEU A 205 -4.81 2.04 -19.63
CA LEU A 205 -4.45 2.75 -18.40
C LEU A 205 -5.68 3.42 -17.77
N ALA A 206 -6.49 4.12 -18.57
CA ALA A 206 -7.70 4.78 -18.11
C ALA A 206 -8.73 3.76 -17.59
N TYR A 207 -8.93 2.67 -18.35
CA TYR A 207 -9.81 1.56 -17.96
C TYR A 207 -9.35 0.89 -16.65
N ALA A 208 -8.06 0.56 -16.55
CA ALA A 208 -7.47 -0.05 -15.36
C ALA A 208 -7.65 0.80 -14.11
N PHE A 209 -7.60 2.12 -14.26
CA PHE A 209 -7.77 3.04 -13.15
C PHE A 209 -9.21 3.06 -12.62
N GLY A 210 -10.22 3.06 -13.51
CA GLY A 210 -11.62 2.95 -13.13
C GLY A 210 -11.93 1.70 -12.34
N GLU A 211 -11.48 0.56 -12.87
CA GLU A 211 -11.58 -0.74 -12.21
C GLU A 211 -10.87 -0.77 -10.84
N PHE A 212 -9.70 -0.12 -10.73
CA PHE A 212 -8.94 -0.06 -9.48
C PHE A 212 -9.67 0.70 -8.36
N ILE A 213 -10.37 1.78 -8.71
CA ILE A 213 -11.10 2.62 -7.74
C ILE A 213 -12.57 2.21 -7.59
N ASP A 214 -12.99 1.11 -8.20
CA ASP A 214 -14.38 0.64 -8.23
C ASP A 214 -15.36 1.72 -8.76
N ASN A 215 -14.91 2.47 -9.77
CA ASN A 215 -15.71 3.47 -10.47
C ASN A 215 -15.75 3.12 -11.96
N PRO A 216 -16.87 2.57 -12.46
CA PRO A 216 -16.94 2.03 -13.81
C PRO A 216 -16.63 3.10 -14.86
N THR A 217 -15.61 2.85 -15.67
CA THR A 217 -15.24 3.73 -16.78
C THR A 217 -16.06 3.41 -18.02
N VAL A 218 -16.73 4.41 -18.57
CA VAL A 218 -17.40 4.30 -19.87
C VAL A 218 -16.40 4.63 -20.97
N ILE A 219 -16.10 3.65 -21.84
CA ILE A 219 -15.31 3.86 -23.05
C ILE A 219 -16.26 4.28 -24.16
N VAL A 220 -16.10 5.51 -24.65
CA VAL A 220 -16.83 6.01 -25.82
C VAL A 220 -15.89 5.95 -27.02
N PRO A 221 -16.04 4.96 -27.93
CA PRO A 221 -15.25 4.93 -29.15
C PRO A 221 -15.67 6.09 -30.04
N VAL A 222 -14.69 6.88 -30.49
CA VAL A 222 -14.91 7.98 -31.42
C VAL A 222 -14.13 7.73 -32.70
N GLN A 223 -14.58 8.33 -33.80
CA GLN A 223 -13.83 8.25 -35.05
C GLN A 223 -12.43 8.87 -34.87
N PRO A 224 -11.38 8.27 -35.46
CA PRO A 224 -10.01 8.77 -35.32
C PRO A 224 -9.80 10.11 -36.03
N MET A 225 -10.69 10.49 -36.95
CA MET A 225 -10.57 11.69 -37.76
C MET A 225 -11.91 12.40 -37.83
N TRP A 226 -11.94 13.65 -37.35
CA TRP A 226 -13.12 14.52 -37.41
C TRP A 226 -12.69 15.65 -38.36
N LYS A 227 -13.09 15.53 -39.63
CA LYS A 227 -12.58 16.38 -40.71
C LYS A 227 -13.41 17.65 -40.83
N GLU A 228 -14.72 17.55 -40.62
CA GLU A 228 -15.65 18.65 -40.82
C GLU A 228 -16.12 19.22 -39.47
N ARG A 229 -16.44 20.52 -39.44
CA ARG A 229 -16.98 21.16 -38.23
C ARG A 229 -18.33 20.58 -37.84
N THR A 230 -19.11 20.13 -38.80
CA THR A 230 -20.41 19.47 -38.62
C THR A 230 -20.29 18.13 -37.87
N ASP A 231 -19.16 17.42 -37.98
CA ASP A 231 -18.90 16.18 -37.21
C ASP A 231 -18.79 16.43 -35.70
N LEU A 232 -18.33 17.63 -35.32
CA LEU A 232 -18.11 18.06 -33.93
C LEU A 232 -19.35 18.71 -33.31
N ILE A 233 -20.02 19.58 -34.08
CA ILE A 233 -21.01 20.53 -33.56
C ILE A 233 -22.45 20.16 -34.00
N GLY A 234 -22.58 19.22 -34.93
CA GLY A 234 -23.81 18.94 -35.66
C GLY A 234 -24.04 19.94 -36.80
N TYR A 235 -25.08 19.70 -37.60
CA TYR A 235 -25.56 20.65 -38.60
C TYR A 235 -27.00 21.03 -38.30
N TYR A 236 -27.38 22.24 -38.70
CA TYR A 236 -28.75 22.69 -38.62
C TYR A 236 -29.55 22.05 -39.76
N ASN A 237 -30.61 21.30 -39.42
CA ASN A 237 -31.50 20.72 -40.43
C ASN A 237 -32.55 21.76 -40.84
N GLU A 238 -32.43 22.29 -42.05
CA GLU A 238 -33.36 23.30 -42.60
C GLU A 238 -34.71 22.74 -43.06
N PHE A 239 -34.90 21.41 -43.01
CA PHE A 239 -36.14 20.73 -43.42
C PHE A 239 -37.07 20.31 -42.25
N THR A 240 -36.86 20.83 -41.03
CA THR A 240 -37.73 20.58 -39.86
C THR A 240 -38.27 21.90 -39.32
#